data_AF-A0A7S2S7M4-F1
#
_entry.id   AF-A0A7S2S7M4-F1
#
_cell.length_a   1.000
_cell.length_b   1.000
_cell.length_c   1.000
_cell.angle_alpha   90.00
_cell.angle_beta   90.00
_cell.angle_gamma   90.00
#
_symmetry.space_group_name_H-M   'P 1'
#
loop_
_entity.id
_entity.type
_entity.pdbx_description
1 polymer ?
#
loop_
_entity_poly.entity_id
_entity_poly.type
_entity_poly.pdbx_seq_one_letter_code
_entity_poly.pdbx_strand_id
1 'polypeptide(L)'
;GIWTERSKGGQLPATERCWNNAMPTLAHRAIARLTQRGRVHCVITQNIDGLHRRSGVPNTMLAELHGNIFQEKCLACGVVFERSFDVGGVGFRPTGRQCSHCGGELIDQLLDWEDDLPERDFDLADSQSETCSKPGGLAICLGTSMQMTPARDWPLMAHRVVIVNLQPTIKDSEVHLVIHARIDDVMRDLMHRLGEPIPEFQRVESFIISHTRLPPHSACGAQQAVELRIGDALGAPCGFLLSVEILDLDDSALLLVQPFKKTLRFGEGTTLRLRIRFVGVPLGKALSYTPPEQTIAYQVAGESGSQVQQVTLSPPATWAPPGEQKGTTGRDEE
;
A
#
# COMPACT_ATOMS: atom_id res chain seq x y z
N GLY A 1 -23.50 -1.74 -1.94
CA GLY A 1 -22.19 -1.99 -2.60
C GLY A 1 -22.23 -1.48 -4.03
N ILE A 2 -21.10 -1.47 -4.74
CA ILE A 2 -20.98 -0.92 -6.10
C ILE A 2 -22.03 -1.52 -7.06
N TRP A 3 -22.11 -2.87 -7.14
CA TRP A 3 -23.03 -3.56 -8.04
C TRP A 3 -24.51 -3.39 -7.66
N THR A 4 -24.81 -3.30 -6.36
CA THR A 4 -26.17 -3.02 -5.85
C THR A 4 -26.68 -1.65 -6.27
N GLU A 5 -25.81 -0.63 -6.27
CA GLU A 5 -26.22 0.72 -6.71
C GLU A 5 -26.31 0.80 -8.23
N ARG A 6 -25.39 0.16 -8.96
CA ARG A 6 -25.47 0.03 -10.42
C ARG A 6 -26.76 -0.66 -10.88
N SER A 7 -27.18 -1.75 -10.23
CA SER A 7 -28.41 -2.46 -10.59
C SER A 7 -29.68 -1.63 -10.37
N LYS A 8 -29.62 -0.61 -9.49
CA LYS A 8 -30.70 0.34 -9.24
C LYS A 8 -30.65 1.56 -10.17
N GLY A 9 -29.65 1.66 -11.06
CA GLY A 9 -29.37 2.88 -11.82
C GLY A 9 -28.93 4.07 -10.95
N GLY A 10 -28.51 3.80 -9.71
CA GLY A 10 -28.10 4.82 -8.74
C GLY A 10 -26.68 5.34 -8.99
N GLN A 11 -26.34 6.43 -8.32
CA GLN A 11 -24.95 6.91 -8.30
C GLN A 11 -24.06 5.93 -7.55
N LEU A 12 -22.82 5.79 -8.02
CA LEU A 12 -21.82 5.02 -7.30
C LEU A 12 -21.59 5.64 -5.91
N PRO A 13 -21.44 4.81 -4.86
CA PRO A 13 -21.14 5.33 -3.54
C PRO A 13 -19.85 6.14 -3.59
N ALA A 14 -19.87 7.34 -3.01
CA ALA A 14 -18.68 8.16 -2.89
C ALA A 14 -17.60 7.39 -2.10
N THR A 15 -16.38 7.35 -2.62
CA THR A 15 -15.25 6.80 -1.88
C THR A 15 -14.84 7.79 -0.79
N GLU A 16 -15.03 7.42 0.48
CA GLU A 16 -14.67 8.30 1.60
C GLU A 16 -13.15 8.53 1.70
N ARG A 17 -12.35 7.66 1.09
CA ARG A 17 -10.88 7.72 1.07
C ARG A 17 -10.35 7.31 -0.30
N CYS A 18 -9.27 7.95 -0.74
CA CYS A 18 -8.50 7.44 -1.87
C CYS A 18 -7.74 6.18 -1.46
N TRP A 19 -7.53 5.27 -2.41
CA TRP A 19 -6.83 4.00 -2.18
C TRP A 19 -5.45 4.20 -1.56
N ASN A 20 -4.69 5.17 -2.06
CA ASN A 20 -3.37 5.52 -1.55
C ASN A 20 -3.38 5.75 -0.04
N ASN A 21 -4.46 6.30 0.53
CA ASN A 21 -4.57 6.65 1.94
C ASN A 21 -5.38 5.66 2.78
N ALA A 22 -5.93 4.59 2.17
CA ALA A 22 -6.59 3.55 2.92
C ALA A 22 -5.61 2.87 3.90
N MET A 23 -6.09 2.53 5.10
CA MET A 23 -5.30 1.85 6.13
C MET A 23 -5.92 0.49 6.42
N PRO A 24 -5.11 -0.55 6.73
CA PRO A 24 -5.60 -1.84 7.17
C PRO A 24 -6.57 -1.73 8.35
N THR A 25 -7.73 -2.37 8.23
CA THR A 25 -8.73 -2.46 9.31
C THR A 25 -8.20 -3.29 10.49
N LEU A 26 -8.96 -3.34 11.59
CA LEU A 26 -8.61 -4.21 12.72
C LEU A 26 -8.47 -5.67 12.27
N ALA A 27 -9.39 -6.16 11.44
CA ALA A 27 -9.34 -7.51 10.90
C ALA A 27 -8.07 -7.79 10.08
N HIS A 28 -7.65 -6.87 9.20
CA HIS A 28 -6.42 -7.03 8.42
C HIS A 28 -5.20 -7.17 9.35
N ARG A 29 -5.09 -6.31 10.37
CA ARG A 29 -3.99 -6.35 11.35
C ARG A 29 -4.02 -7.62 12.22
N ALA A 30 -5.22 -8.06 12.58
CA ALA A 30 -5.40 -9.33 13.29
C ALA A 30 -4.94 -10.52 12.44
N ILE A 31 -5.32 -10.57 11.16
CA ILE A 31 -4.87 -11.61 10.22
C ILE A 31 -3.35 -11.58 10.08
N ALA A 32 -2.74 -10.41 9.83
CA ALA A 32 -1.30 -10.27 9.74
C ALA A 32 -0.59 -10.77 11.01
N ARG A 33 -1.13 -10.43 12.19
CA ARG A 33 -0.61 -10.92 13.48
C ARG A 33 -0.71 -12.44 13.58
N LEU A 34 -1.85 -13.03 13.22
CA LEU A 34 -2.04 -14.49 13.28
C LEU A 34 -1.12 -15.21 12.28
N THR A 35 -0.87 -14.62 11.11
CA THR A 35 0.10 -15.12 10.13
C THR A 35 1.52 -15.10 10.69
N GLN A 36 1.95 -13.99 11.29
CA GLN A 36 3.27 -13.89 11.95
C GLN A 36 3.43 -14.88 13.12
N ARG A 37 2.32 -15.26 13.76
CA ARG A 37 2.29 -16.26 14.84
C ARG A 37 2.19 -17.70 14.35
N GLY A 38 2.17 -17.93 13.03
CA GLY A 38 2.03 -19.26 12.45
C GLY A 38 0.66 -19.90 12.66
N ARG A 39 -0.37 -19.10 13.00
CA ARG A 39 -1.75 -19.57 13.18
C ARG A 39 -2.57 -19.50 11.89
N VAL A 40 -2.21 -18.60 10.97
CA VAL A 40 -2.76 -18.50 9.62
C VAL A 40 -1.67 -18.84 8.62
N HIS A 41 -1.89 -19.87 7.82
CA HIS A 41 -0.91 -20.41 6.87
C HIS A 41 -1.01 -19.77 5.48
N CYS A 42 -2.21 -19.33 5.11
CA CYS A 42 -2.48 -18.69 3.83
C CYS A 42 -3.64 -17.69 3.97
N VAL A 43 -3.55 -16.59 3.25
CA VAL A 43 -4.62 -15.61 3.05
C VAL A 43 -4.96 -15.59 1.57
N ILE A 44 -6.17 -16.02 1.22
CA ILE A 44 -6.70 -15.96 -0.13
C ILE A 44 -7.65 -14.77 -0.20
N THR A 45 -7.31 -13.77 -1.01
CA THR A 45 -8.09 -12.52 -1.09
C THR A 45 -8.63 -12.29 -2.51
N GLN A 46 -9.89 -11.87 -2.56
CA GLN A 46 -10.55 -11.34 -3.76
C GLN A 46 -10.44 -9.80 -3.84
N ASN A 47 -9.95 -9.17 -2.77
CA ASN A 47 -9.80 -7.72 -2.71
C ASN A 47 -8.57 -7.27 -3.52
N ILE A 48 -8.73 -6.17 -4.24
CA ILE A 48 -7.68 -5.53 -5.04
C ILE A 48 -6.98 -4.38 -4.30
N ASP A 49 -7.44 -4.05 -3.09
CA ASP A 49 -7.08 -2.84 -2.33
C ASP A 49 -5.67 -2.84 -1.72
N GLY A 50 -4.93 -3.95 -1.83
CA GLY A 50 -3.57 -4.11 -1.31
C GLY A 50 -3.44 -4.05 0.21
N LEU A 51 -4.52 -4.01 0.99
CA LEU A 51 -4.47 -3.80 2.44
C LEU A 51 -3.89 -5.00 3.19
N HIS A 52 -4.00 -6.22 2.67
CA HIS A 52 -3.33 -7.39 3.27
C HIS A 52 -1.81 -7.27 3.23
N ARG A 53 -1.22 -6.91 2.09
CA ARG A 53 0.22 -6.61 1.98
C ARG A 53 0.63 -5.50 2.92
N ARG A 54 -0.09 -4.37 2.86
CA ARG A 54 0.20 -3.20 3.71
C ARG A 54 0.07 -3.51 5.20
N SER A 55 -0.79 -4.46 5.58
CA SER A 55 -0.90 -4.91 6.98
C SER A 55 0.29 -5.77 7.45
N GLY A 56 1.16 -6.20 6.54
CA GLY A 56 2.33 -7.03 6.84
C GLY A 56 2.07 -8.53 6.69
N VAL A 57 1.05 -8.95 5.93
CA VAL A 57 0.93 -10.35 5.51
C VAL A 57 2.05 -10.65 4.52
N PRO A 58 2.93 -11.65 4.76
CA PRO A 58 4.00 -11.99 3.83
C PRO A 58 3.45 -12.44 2.48
N ASN A 59 4.03 -11.94 1.39
CA ASN A 59 3.63 -12.28 0.02
C ASN A 59 3.62 -13.79 -0.24
N THR A 60 4.54 -14.53 0.36
CA THR A 60 4.63 -16.00 0.25
C THR A 60 3.41 -16.73 0.81
N MET A 61 2.59 -16.08 1.64
CA MET A 61 1.37 -16.61 2.24
C MET A 61 0.11 -15.87 1.78
N LEU A 62 0.21 -14.99 0.79
CA LEU A 62 -0.90 -14.19 0.28
C LEU A 62 -1.17 -14.54 -1.18
N ALA A 63 -2.40 -14.94 -1.50
CA ALA A 63 -2.89 -15.14 -2.86
C ALA A 63 -3.85 -13.99 -3.24
N GLU A 64 -3.43 -13.11 -4.14
CA GLU A 64 -4.19 -11.94 -4.60
C GLU A 64 -4.92 -12.27 -5.91
N LEU A 65 -6.06 -12.93 -5.80
CA LEU A 65 -6.73 -13.58 -6.92
C LEU A 65 -7.10 -12.62 -8.05
N HIS A 66 -7.51 -11.39 -7.72
CA HIS A 66 -7.97 -10.41 -8.70
C HIS A 66 -6.95 -9.29 -8.96
N GLY A 67 -5.69 -9.53 -8.59
CA GLY A 67 -4.61 -8.56 -8.67
C GLY A 67 -4.61 -7.53 -7.55
N ASN A 68 -3.77 -6.51 -7.71
CA ASN A 68 -3.56 -5.46 -6.73
C ASN A 68 -3.38 -4.11 -7.44
N ILE A 69 -4.16 -3.09 -7.03
CA ILE A 69 -4.14 -1.74 -7.63
C ILE A 69 -2.79 -1.02 -7.49
N PHE A 70 -1.91 -1.50 -6.62
CA PHE A 70 -0.57 -0.95 -6.40
C PHE A 70 0.50 -1.68 -7.22
N GLN A 71 0.13 -2.63 -8.08
CA GLN A 71 1.07 -3.44 -8.83
C GLN A 71 0.98 -3.24 -10.33
N GLU A 72 2.14 -3.20 -10.97
CA GLU A 72 2.28 -3.23 -12.43
C GLU A 72 3.35 -4.22 -12.85
N LYS A 73 3.20 -4.84 -14.01
CA LYS A 73 4.09 -5.89 -14.51
C LYS A 73 4.68 -5.50 -15.84
N CYS A 74 5.96 -5.80 -16.04
CA CYS A 74 6.58 -5.65 -17.34
C CYS A 74 6.17 -6.78 -18.28
N LEU A 75 5.62 -6.41 -19.45
CA LEU A 75 5.25 -7.38 -20.48
C LEU A 75 6.46 -8.13 -21.06
N ALA A 76 7.63 -7.49 -21.10
CA ALA A 76 8.82 -8.05 -21.73
C ALA A 76 9.60 -9.01 -20.83
N CYS A 77 9.77 -8.68 -19.54
CA CYS A 77 10.59 -9.47 -18.61
C CYS A 77 9.81 -10.10 -17.45
N GLY A 78 8.51 -9.83 -17.33
CA GLY A 78 7.65 -10.41 -16.29
C GLY A 78 7.86 -9.85 -14.87
N VAL A 79 8.83 -8.95 -14.66
CA VAL A 79 9.07 -8.33 -13.35
C VAL A 79 7.83 -7.54 -12.90
N VAL A 80 7.42 -7.76 -11.65
CA VAL A 80 6.32 -7.06 -11.00
C VAL A 80 6.89 -5.96 -10.10
N PHE A 81 6.30 -4.77 -10.21
CA PHE A 81 6.64 -3.59 -9.44
C PHE A 81 5.51 -3.25 -8.49
N GLU A 82 5.83 -3.11 -7.20
CA GLU A 82 4.92 -2.59 -6.19
C GLU A 82 5.14 -1.08 -6.04
N ARG A 83 4.05 -0.31 -6.11
CA ARG A 83 4.04 1.15 -6.09
C ARG A 83 3.36 1.67 -4.83
N SER A 84 3.73 2.88 -4.42
CA SER A 84 3.08 3.58 -3.29
C SER A 84 1.76 4.27 -3.67
N PHE A 85 1.31 4.08 -4.91
CA PHE A 85 0.16 4.74 -5.52
C PHE A 85 -0.62 3.75 -6.39
N ASP A 86 -1.92 4.00 -6.53
CA ASP A 86 -2.79 3.31 -7.50
C ASP A 86 -2.24 3.49 -8.92
N VAL A 87 -1.83 2.38 -9.53
CA VAL A 87 -1.16 2.39 -10.85
C VAL A 87 -2.10 2.81 -11.97
N GLY A 88 -3.42 2.69 -11.74
CA GLY A 88 -4.48 2.90 -12.70
C GLY A 88 -4.55 1.81 -13.77
N GLY A 89 -5.75 1.51 -14.25
CA GLY A 89 -6.00 0.47 -15.26
C GLY A 89 -6.86 -0.68 -14.72
N VAL A 90 -7.47 -1.43 -15.64
CA VAL A 90 -8.19 -2.69 -15.41
C VAL A 90 -8.10 -3.49 -16.69
N GLY A 91 -7.76 -4.78 -16.60
CA GLY A 91 -7.63 -5.68 -17.74
C GLY A 91 -6.28 -5.53 -18.42
N PHE A 92 -5.19 -5.54 -17.64
CA PHE A 92 -3.81 -5.58 -18.14
C PHE A 92 -3.46 -4.44 -19.12
N ARG A 93 -3.96 -3.23 -18.86
CA ARG A 93 -3.75 -2.07 -19.72
C ARG A 93 -2.38 -1.43 -19.50
N PRO A 94 -1.79 -0.82 -20.54
CA PRO A 94 -0.58 -0.04 -20.40
C PRO A 94 -0.74 1.08 -19.37
N THR A 95 0.21 1.15 -18.45
CA THR A 95 0.25 2.17 -17.39
C THR A 95 0.91 3.48 -17.84
N GLY A 96 1.50 3.48 -19.05
CA GLY A 96 2.31 4.57 -19.58
C GLY A 96 3.73 4.66 -19.00
N ARG A 97 4.14 3.69 -18.17
CA ARG A 97 5.48 3.61 -17.58
C ARG A 97 6.33 2.51 -18.25
N GLN A 98 7.65 2.64 -18.12
CA GLN A 98 8.63 1.70 -18.65
C GLN A 98 9.37 0.96 -17.55
N CYS A 99 9.74 -0.28 -17.84
CA CYS A 99 10.49 -1.15 -16.95
C CYS A 99 11.91 -0.63 -16.73
N SER A 100 12.29 -0.45 -15.46
CA SER A 100 13.64 -0.07 -15.07
C SER A 100 14.71 -1.14 -15.38
N HIS A 101 14.32 -2.40 -15.59
CA HIS A 101 15.25 -3.50 -15.87
C HIS A 101 15.52 -3.71 -17.36
N CYS A 102 14.50 -3.56 -18.22
CA CYS A 102 14.62 -3.87 -19.65
C CYS A 102 14.04 -2.83 -20.60
N GLY A 103 13.46 -1.73 -20.10
CA GLY A 103 12.82 -0.69 -20.91
C GLY A 103 11.45 -1.07 -21.50
N GLY A 104 10.98 -2.31 -21.29
CA GLY A 104 9.68 -2.77 -21.79
C GLY A 104 8.48 -2.07 -21.14
N GLU A 105 7.33 -2.13 -21.80
CA GLU A 105 6.09 -1.51 -21.31
C GLU A 105 5.58 -2.19 -20.03
N LEU A 106 5.04 -1.38 -19.12
CA LEU A 106 4.40 -1.83 -17.88
C LEU A 106 2.88 -1.79 -18.03
N ILE A 107 2.22 -2.88 -17.62
CA ILE A 107 0.76 -3.02 -17.56
C ILE A 107 0.26 -3.12 -16.12
N ASP A 108 -1.00 -2.77 -15.88
CA ASP A 108 -1.65 -3.05 -14.59
C ASP A 108 -1.82 -4.56 -14.35
N GLN A 109 -2.23 -4.95 -13.14
CA GLN A 109 -2.41 -6.35 -12.75
C GLN A 109 -3.85 -6.68 -12.36
N LEU A 110 -4.81 -5.78 -12.59
CA LEU A 110 -6.21 -6.04 -12.26
C LEU A 110 -6.87 -6.82 -13.38
N LEU A 111 -7.68 -7.80 -12.98
CA LEU A 111 -8.45 -8.60 -13.92
C LEU A 111 -9.71 -7.86 -14.38
N ASP A 112 -10.00 -7.96 -15.68
CA ASP A 112 -11.36 -7.80 -16.20
C ASP A 112 -12.10 -9.16 -16.16
N TRP A 113 -13.37 -9.18 -16.53
CA TRP A 113 -14.23 -10.36 -16.37
C TRP A 113 -13.80 -11.60 -17.15
N GLU A 114 -13.08 -11.41 -18.25
CA GLU A 114 -12.65 -12.48 -19.16
C GLU A 114 -11.24 -12.97 -18.86
N ASP A 115 -10.53 -12.32 -17.94
CA ASP A 115 -9.14 -12.63 -17.63
C ASP A 115 -9.02 -13.83 -16.68
N ASP A 116 -8.00 -14.66 -16.93
CA ASP A 116 -7.66 -15.76 -16.05
C ASP A 116 -7.04 -15.27 -14.72
N LEU A 117 -7.24 -16.05 -13.66
CA LEU A 117 -6.56 -15.80 -12.38
C LEU A 117 -5.04 -15.94 -12.54
N PRO A 118 -4.22 -15.14 -11.80
CA PRO A 118 -2.77 -15.27 -11.86
C PRO A 118 -2.33 -16.67 -11.42
N GLU A 119 -1.60 -17.38 -12.28
CA GLU A 119 -1.18 -18.79 -12.08
C GLU A 119 -0.56 -19.03 -10.69
N ARG A 120 0.38 -18.18 -10.27
CA ARG A 120 1.04 -18.29 -8.96
C ARG A 120 0.07 -18.19 -7.78
N ASP A 121 -0.93 -17.31 -7.88
CA ASP A 121 -1.91 -17.06 -6.82
C ASP A 121 -3.00 -18.13 -6.83
N PHE A 122 -3.36 -18.63 -8.01
CA PHE A 122 -4.20 -19.82 -8.19
C PHE A 122 -3.55 -21.05 -7.54
N ASP A 123 -2.32 -21.38 -7.90
CA ASP A 123 -1.60 -22.55 -7.38
C ASP A 123 -1.41 -22.48 -5.86
N LEU A 124 -1.14 -21.28 -5.34
CA LEU A 124 -1.06 -21.06 -3.90
C LEU A 124 -2.41 -21.30 -3.22
N ALA A 125 -3.50 -20.75 -3.77
CA ALA A 125 -4.84 -20.94 -3.22
C ALA A 125 -5.26 -22.42 -3.25
N ASP A 126 -4.98 -23.10 -4.35
CA ASP A 126 -5.35 -24.50 -4.56
C ASP A 126 -4.58 -25.44 -3.62
N SER A 127 -3.24 -25.38 -3.64
CA SER A 127 -2.38 -26.24 -2.79
C SER A 127 -2.60 -26.03 -1.29
N GLN A 128 -2.88 -24.80 -0.85
CA GLN A 128 -3.17 -24.50 0.56
C GLN A 128 -4.57 -25.00 0.95
N SER A 129 -5.54 -24.94 0.04
CA SER A 129 -6.89 -25.46 0.28
C SER A 129 -6.90 -26.98 0.34
N GLU A 130 -6.15 -27.65 -0.54
CA GLU A 130 -5.91 -29.10 -0.46
C GLU A 130 -5.26 -29.49 0.87
N THR A 131 -4.26 -28.73 1.32
CA THR A 131 -3.62 -28.97 2.63
C THR A 131 -4.62 -28.81 3.77
N CYS A 132 -5.53 -27.84 3.67
CA CYS A 132 -6.58 -27.56 4.64
C CYS A 132 -7.71 -28.63 4.67
N SER A 133 -7.75 -29.54 3.69
CA SER A 133 -8.70 -30.68 3.70
C SER A 133 -8.38 -31.75 4.74
N LYS A 134 -7.13 -31.79 5.21
CA LYS A 134 -6.66 -32.76 6.20
C LYS A 134 -7.33 -32.54 7.57
N PRO A 135 -7.43 -33.58 8.42
CA PRO A 135 -8.00 -33.45 9.76
C PRO A 135 -7.38 -32.30 10.55
N GLY A 136 -8.23 -31.42 11.08
CA GLY A 136 -7.82 -30.21 11.81
C GLY A 136 -7.65 -28.96 10.95
N GLY A 137 -7.76 -29.06 9.62
CA GLY A 137 -7.81 -27.90 8.75
C GLY A 137 -9.07 -27.05 8.96
N LEU A 138 -8.91 -25.75 8.80
CA LEU A 138 -9.95 -24.75 9.03
C LEU A 138 -9.84 -23.63 7.99
N ALA A 139 -10.90 -23.41 7.22
CA ALA A 139 -11.10 -22.23 6.40
C ALA A 139 -12.06 -21.26 7.10
N ILE A 140 -11.73 -19.96 7.06
CA ILE A 140 -12.59 -18.89 7.59
C ILE A 140 -12.80 -17.86 6.49
N CYS A 141 -14.03 -17.76 5.99
CA CYS A 141 -14.43 -16.76 4.99
C CYS A 141 -14.88 -15.48 5.69
N LEU A 142 -14.21 -14.36 5.40
CA LEU A 142 -14.50 -13.07 6.02
C LEU A 142 -15.00 -12.07 4.96
N GLY A 143 -16.25 -11.64 5.06
CA GLY A 143 -16.75 -10.52 4.25
C GLY A 143 -16.93 -10.78 2.75
N THR A 144 -17.08 -12.05 2.36
CA THR A 144 -17.37 -12.46 0.99
C THR A 144 -18.80 -12.99 0.90
N SER A 145 -19.50 -12.66 -0.20
CA SER A 145 -20.82 -13.22 -0.51
C SER A 145 -20.76 -14.67 -1.02
N MET A 146 -19.54 -15.21 -1.21
CA MET A 146 -19.28 -16.56 -1.73
C MET A 146 -19.86 -16.80 -3.13
N GLN A 147 -19.93 -15.78 -3.98
CA GLN A 147 -20.53 -15.89 -5.32
C GLN A 147 -19.54 -16.22 -6.44
N MET A 148 -18.28 -15.78 -6.32
CA MET A 148 -17.30 -15.90 -7.41
C MET A 148 -16.59 -17.26 -7.38
N THR A 149 -16.62 -17.96 -8.52
CA THR A 149 -15.81 -19.17 -8.78
C THR A 149 -14.47 -18.75 -9.41
N PRO A 150 -13.35 -19.46 -9.15
CA PRO A 150 -13.18 -20.58 -8.21
C PRO A 150 -13.04 -20.16 -6.74
N ALA A 151 -12.94 -18.86 -6.44
CA ALA A 151 -12.64 -18.33 -5.10
C ALA A 151 -13.54 -18.87 -3.97
N ARG A 152 -14.83 -19.10 -4.26
CA ARG A 152 -15.81 -19.62 -3.29
C ARG A 152 -15.68 -21.10 -3.00
N ASP A 153 -15.02 -21.87 -3.88
CA ASP A 153 -15.00 -23.34 -3.82
C ASP A 153 -13.84 -23.83 -2.95
N TRP A 154 -12.70 -23.15 -2.99
CA TRP A 154 -11.52 -23.46 -2.17
C TRP A 154 -11.80 -23.58 -0.66
N PRO A 155 -12.52 -22.66 0.00
CA PRO A 155 -12.84 -22.81 1.42
C PRO A 155 -13.61 -24.09 1.74
N LEU A 156 -14.43 -24.60 0.81
CA LEU A 156 -15.27 -25.79 1.01
C LEU A 156 -14.46 -27.09 0.98
N MET A 157 -13.22 -27.04 0.50
CA MET A 157 -12.30 -28.18 0.56
C MET A 157 -11.78 -28.44 1.98
N ALA A 158 -11.84 -27.45 2.88
CA ALA A 158 -11.29 -27.57 4.21
C ALA A 158 -12.09 -28.51 5.11
N HIS A 159 -11.40 -29.15 6.07
CA HIS A 159 -12.04 -30.06 7.03
C HIS A 159 -13.13 -29.36 7.87
N ARG A 160 -12.95 -28.07 8.20
CA ARG A 160 -13.99 -27.22 8.81
C ARG A 160 -14.05 -25.87 8.11
N VAL A 161 -15.25 -25.32 8.00
CA VAL A 161 -15.49 -24.03 7.34
C VAL A 161 -16.33 -23.13 8.21
N VAL A 162 -15.90 -21.89 8.36
CA VAL A 162 -16.61 -20.83 9.06
C VAL A 162 -16.85 -19.67 8.12
N ILE A 163 -18.06 -19.12 8.10
CA ILE A 163 -18.38 -17.89 7.36
C ILE A 163 -18.69 -16.79 8.36
N VAL A 164 -18.04 -15.63 8.20
CA VAL A 164 -18.34 -14.40 8.93
C VAL A 164 -18.74 -13.34 7.93
N ASN A 165 -20.04 -13.03 7.86
CA ASN A 165 -20.55 -12.05 6.92
C ASN A 165 -21.85 -11.43 7.42
N LEU A 166 -22.04 -10.13 7.18
CA LEU A 166 -23.28 -9.43 7.57
C LEU A 166 -24.50 -9.93 6.80
N GLN A 167 -24.30 -10.26 5.52
CA GLN A 167 -25.36 -10.76 4.65
C GLN A 167 -25.32 -12.29 4.58
N PRO A 168 -26.45 -12.96 4.35
CA PRO A 168 -26.46 -14.37 3.98
C PRO A 168 -25.55 -14.65 2.78
N THR A 169 -24.92 -15.81 2.74
CA THR A 169 -24.14 -16.28 1.58
C THR A 169 -24.81 -17.46 0.92
N ILE A 170 -24.46 -17.73 -0.34
CA ILE A 170 -25.03 -18.89 -1.06
C ILE A 170 -24.53 -20.24 -0.51
N LYS A 171 -23.56 -20.22 0.42
CA LYS A 171 -22.90 -21.40 1.00
C LYS A 171 -23.20 -21.60 2.48
N ASP A 172 -24.10 -20.82 3.08
CA ASP A 172 -24.38 -20.86 4.52
C ASP A 172 -24.82 -22.27 5.00
N SER A 173 -25.58 -23.00 4.18
CA SER A 173 -26.04 -24.36 4.50
C SER A 173 -24.98 -25.47 4.33
N GLU A 174 -23.83 -25.14 3.73
CA GLU A 174 -22.75 -26.08 3.40
C GLU A 174 -21.58 -26.00 4.40
N VAL A 175 -21.64 -25.10 5.39
CA VAL A 175 -20.53 -24.83 6.32
C VAL A 175 -20.86 -25.18 7.77
N HIS A 176 -19.82 -25.22 8.61
CA HIS A 176 -19.94 -25.69 9.99
C HIS A 176 -20.43 -24.61 10.96
N LEU A 177 -20.18 -23.33 10.64
CA LEU A 177 -20.58 -22.20 11.46
C LEU A 177 -20.75 -20.96 10.59
N VAL A 178 -21.84 -20.23 10.79
CA VAL A 178 -22.09 -18.93 10.19
C VAL A 178 -22.25 -17.90 11.31
N ILE A 179 -21.52 -16.78 11.20
CA ILE A 179 -21.58 -15.67 12.15
C ILE A 179 -22.00 -14.41 11.39
N HIS A 180 -23.22 -13.93 11.66
CA HIS A 180 -23.73 -12.69 11.09
C HIS A 180 -23.36 -11.48 11.95
N ALA A 181 -22.16 -10.96 11.75
CA ALA A 181 -21.63 -9.82 12.49
C ALA A 181 -20.60 -9.03 11.68
N ARG A 182 -20.22 -7.85 12.19
CA ARG A 182 -19.08 -7.09 11.64
C ARG A 182 -17.80 -7.86 11.91
N ILE A 183 -16.97 -8.00 10.88
CA ILE A 183 -15.72 -8.77 10.94
C ILE A 183 -14.77 -8.22 12.01
N ASP A 184 -14.64 -6.89 12.11
CA ASP A 184 -13.78 -6.25 13.11
C ASP A 184 -14.20 -6.59 14.55
N ASP A 185 -15.49 -6.78 14.83
CA ASP A 185 -15.97 -7.17 16.17
C ASP A 185 -15.62 -8.64 16.46
N VAL A 186 -15.88 -9.53 15.50
CA VAL A 186 -15.55 -10.97 15.62
C VAL A 186 -14.05 -11.18 15.78
N MET A 187 -13.23 -10.50 14.98
CA MET A 187 -11.78 -10.62 15.05
C MET A 187 -11.22 -10.04 16.35
N ARG A 188 -11.80 -8.96 16.89
CA ARG A 188 -11.39 -8.42 18.20
C ARG A 188 -11.61 -9.44 19.31
N ASP A 189 -12.79 -10.04 19.37
CA ASP A 189 -13.13 -11.05 20.38
C ASP A 189 -12.31 -12.33 20.22
N LEU A 190 -12.09 -12.77 18.97
CA LEU A 190 -11.23 -13.92 18.67
C LEU A 190 -9.80 -13.67 19.15
N MET A 191 -9.21 -12.52 18.80
CA MET A 191 -7.85 -12.16 19.20
C MET A 191 -7.72 -12.07 20.73
N HIS A 192 -8.72 -11.50 21.40
CA HIS A 192 -8.79 -11.48 22.87
C HIS A 192 -8.79 -12.89 23.47
N ARG A 193 -9.63 -13.80 22.95
CA ARG A 193 -9.70 -15.20 23.40
C ARG A 193 -8.42 -15.99 23.13
N LEU A 194 -7.71 -15.68 22.05
CA LEU A 194 -6.42 -16.28 21.71
C LEU A 194 -5.26 -15.69 22.52
N GLY A 195 -5.49 -14.61 23.29
CA GLY A 195 -4.44 -13.88 24.00
C GLY A 195 -3.45 -13.18 23.05
N GLU A 196 -3.87 -12.87 21.83
CA GLU A 196 -3.03 -12.21 20.83
C GLU A 196 -3.37 -10.71 20.75
N PRO A 197 -2.42 -9.81 21.05
CA PRO A 197 -2.64 -8.38 20.88
C PRO A 197 -2.71 -8.03 19.38
N ILE A 198 -3.63 -7.15 19.02
CA ILE A 198 -3.72 -6.62 17.66
C ILE A 198 -2.78 -5.40 17.58
N PRO A 199 -1.77 -5.41 16.70
CA PRO A 199 -0.85 -4.29 16.60
C PRO A 199 -1.55 -3.03 16.07
N GLU A 200 -1.10 -1.87 16.52
CA GLU A 200 -1.41 -0.61 15.85
C GLU A 200 -0.70 -0.58 14.48
N PHE A 201 -1.36 -0.01 13.48
CA PHE A 201 -0.75 0.13 12.16
C PHE A 201 -0.02 1.45 12.04
N GLN A 202 1.25 1.36 11.67
CA GLN A 202 2.08 2.48 11.29
C GLN A 202 2.41 2.35 9.80
N ARG A 203 1.96 3.34 9.02
CA ARG A 203 2.32 3.43 7.61
C ARG A 203 3.72 4.00 7.50
N VAL A 204 4.68 3.16 7.14
CA VAL A 204 6.05 3.57 6.82
C VAL A 204 6.25 3.44 5.32
N GLU A 205 6.68 4.50 4.67
CA GLU A 205 7.02 4.51 3.24
C GLU A 205 8.48 4.87 3.04
N SER A 206 9.09 4.39 1.95
CA SER A 206 10.46 4.72 1.57
C SER A 206 10.49 5.51 0.27
N PHE A 207 11.43 6.45 0.16
CA PHE A 207 11.78 7.12 -1.10
C PHE A 207 13.31 7.26 -1.20
N ILE A 208 13.80 7.49 -2.40
CA ILE A 208 15.21 7.65 -2.71
C ILE A 208 15.45 9.08 -3.20
N ILE A 209 16.48 9.71 -2.65
CA ILE A 209 17.12 10.88 -3.21
C ILE A 209 18.35 10.38 -3.94
N SER A 210 18.48 10.65 -5.25
CA SER A 210 19.61 10.22 -6.04
C SER A 210 20.15 11.35 -6.91
N HIS A 211 21.41 11.23 -7.31
CA HIS A 211 22.05 12.16 -8.21
C HIS A 211 22.88 11.42 -9.26
N THR A 212 22.94 12.00 -10.46
CA THR A 212 23.81 11.56 -11.55
C THR A 212 24.53 12.75 -12.14
N ARG A 213 25.87 12.70 -12.21
CA ARG A 213 26.65 13.71 -12.92
C ARG A 213 26.40 13.62 -14.41
N LEU A 214 26.13 14.77 -15.01
CA LEU A 214 25.95 14.87 -16.45
C LEU A 214 27.31 15.06 -17.13
N PRO A 215 27.48 14.56 -18.37
CA PRO A 215 28.69 14.78 -19.15
C PRO A 215 28.99 16.28 -19.27
N PRO A 216 30.27 16.69 -19.20
CA PRO A 216 30.63 18.09 -19.38
C PRO A 216 30.28 18.54 -20.81
N HIS A 217 29.45 19.58 -20.92
CA HIS A 217 29.16 20.21 -22.22
C HIS A 217 30.30 21.13 -22.70
N SER A 218 31.27 21.48 -21.84
CA SER A 218 32.52 22.18 -22.18
C SER A 218 33.55 22.03 -21.07
N ALA A 219 34.85 22.19 -21.40
CA ALA A 219 35.98 21.95 -20.50
C ALA A 219 36.24 23.05 -19.45
N CYS A 220 35.36 24.04 -19.31
CA CYS A 220 35.61 25.21 -18.47
C CYS A 220 34.52 25.37 -17.39
N GLY A 221 34.88 25.03 -16.16
CA GLY A 221 34.08 25.36 -14.96
C GLY A 221 34.39 24.42 -13.79
N ALA A 222 34.61 25.00 -12.61
CA ALA A 222 34.78 24.26 -11.34
C ALA A 222 33.46 23.64 -10.81
N GLN A 223 32.32 24.00 -11.42
CA GLN A 223 30.99 23.50 -11.06
C GLN A 223 30.47 22.55 -12.14
N GLN A 224 30.14 21.33 -11.74
CA GLN A 224 29.66 20.28 -12.65
C GLN A 224 28.13 20.19 -12.62
N ALA A 225 27.53 19.89 -13.78
CA ALA A 225 26.09 19.70 -13.87
C ALA A 225 25.69 18.33 -13.30
N VAL A 226 24.68 18.32 -12.44
CA VAL A 226 24.17 17.11 -11.78
C VAL A 226 22.65 17.10 -11.87
N GLU A 227 22.09 15.96 -12.23
CA GLU A 227 20.65 15.73 -12.18
C GLU A 227 20.28 15.10 -10.84
N LEU A 228 19.54 15.85 -10.01
CA LEU A 228 18.93 15.35 -8.78
C LEU A 228 17.57 14.73 -9.10
N ARG A 229 17.28 13.56 -8.54
CA ARG A 229 16.00 12.86 -8.64
C ARG A 229 15.49 12.44 -7.27
N ILE A 230 14.20 12.59 -7.03
CA ILE A 230 13.52 12.10 -5.84
C ILE A 230 12.29 11.30 -6.27
N GLY A 231 12.24 10.03 -5.86
CA GLY A 231 11.19 9.08 -6.24
C GLY A 231 11.38 7.75 -5.53
N ASP A 232 10.73 6.69 -5.99
CA ASP A 232 10.96 5.36 -5.43
C ASP A 232 12.32 4.79 -5.86
N ALA A 233 12.60 3.53 -5.49
CA ALA A 233 13.86 2.87 -5.82
C ALA A 233 14.15 2.77 -7.33
N LEU A 234 13.14 2.99 -8.16
CA LEU A 234 13.17 2.86 -9.60
C LEU A 234 12.94 4.21 -10.31
N GLY A 235 12.89 5.31 -9.54
CA GLY A 235 12.67 6.66 -10.03
C GLY A 235 11.22 6.95 -10.42
N ALA A 236 10.26 6.10 -10.05
CA ALA A 236 8.84 6.38 -10.26
C ALA A 236 8.30 7.34 -9.18
N PRO A 237 7.11 7.95 -9.41
CA PRO A 237 6.50 8.83 -8.44
C PRO A 237 6.24 8.17 -7.09
N CYS A 238 6.39 8.93 -6.01
CA CYS A 238 5.95 8.57 -4.67
C CYS A 238 4.65 9.32 -4.35
N GLY A 239 3.50 8.65 -4.37
CA GLY A 239 2.19 9.30 -4.21
C GLY A 239 1.97 10.03 -2.88
N PHE A 240 2.83 9.79 -1.90
CA PHE A 240 2.82 10.44 -0.58
C PHE A 240 3.69 11.70 -0.49
N LEU A 241 4.52 11.99 -1.50
CA LEU A 241 5.32 13.22 -1.55
C LEU A 241 4.54 14.34 -2.24
N LEU A 242 4.42 15.49 -1.58
CA LEU A 242 3.72 16.67 -2.08
C LEU A 242 4.65 17.60 -2.87
N SER A 243 5.80 17.93 -2.31
CA SER A 243 6.77 18.82 -2.95
C SER A 243 8.17 18.64 -2.37
N VAL A 244 9.17 19.02 -3.16
CA VAL A 244 10.58 19.08 -2.74
C VAL A 244 11.10 20.49 -2.96
N GLU A 245 11.60 21.13 -1.92
CA GLU A 245 12.22 22.46 -1.98
C GLU A 245 13.72 22.36 -1.69
N ILE A 246 14.54 22.92 -2.56
CA ILE A 246 16.01 22.94 -2.43
C ILE A 246 16.43 24.25 -1.78
N LEU A 247 16.69 24.23 -0.48
CA LEU A 247 16.81 25.46 0.33
C LEU A 247 18.06 26.30 0.05
N ASP A 248 19.04 25.75 -0.66
CA ASP A 248 20.32 26.41 -0.93
C ASP A 248 20.34 27.12 -2.30
N LEU A 249 19.17 27.35 -2.92
CA LEU A 249 19.02 28.01 -4.21
C LEU A 249 18.01 29.16 -4.14
N ASP A 250 18.38 30.32 -4.67
CA ASP A 250 17.60 31.55 -4.51
C ASP A 250 16.38 31.66 -5.46
N ASP A 251 16.46 31.16 -6.71
CA ASP A 251 15.48 31.53 -7.76
C ASP A 251 14.68 30.38 -8.41
N SER A 252 14.87 29.11 -8.05
CA SER A 252 14.10 27.97 -8.64
C SER A 252 14.21 26.65 -7.85
N ALA A 253 13.91 26.73 -6.56
CA ALA A 253 14.09 25.64 -5.59
C ALA A 253 12.92 24.66 -5.45
N LEU A 254 11.69 25.05 -5.81
CA LEU A 254 10.48 24.27 -5.48
C LEU A 254 10.03 23.38 -6.64
N LEU A 255 10.02 22.07 -6.39
CA LEU A 255 9.55 21.03 -7.30
C LEU A 255 8.15 20.58 -6.85
N LEU A 256 7.15 20.79 -7.71
CA LEU A 256 5.73 20.49 -7.46
C LEU A 256 5.19 19.34 -8.31
N VAL A 257 5.94 18.89 -9.32
CA VAL A 257 5.50 17.89 -10.29
C VAL A 257 6.43 16.69 -10.23
N GLN A 258 5.84 15.49 -10.14
CA GLN A 258 6.57 14.23 -10.15
C GLN A 258 6.78 13.70 -11.58
N PRO A 259 7.87 12.96 -11.85
CA PRO A 259 8.97 12.67 -10.94
C PRO A 259 9.76 13.94 -10.60
N PHE A 260 10.11 14.12 -9.32
CA PHE A 260 10.83 15.31 -8.88
C PHE A 260 12.26 15.23 -9.41
N LYS A 261 12.55 16.05 -10.43
CA LYS A 261 13.87 16.10 -11.07
C LYS A 261 14.32 17.54 -11.27
N LYS A 262 15.61 17.80 -11.04
CA LYS A 262 16.21 19.11 -11.28
C LYS A 262 17.68 18.98 -11.66
N THR A 263 18.06 19.64 -12.73
CA THR A 263 19.48 19.81 -13.09
C THR A 263 20.04 21.03 -12.37
N LEU A 264 21.15 20.83 -11.67
CA LEU A 264 21.81 21.81 -10.82
C LEU A 264 23.31 21.85 -11.15
N ARG A 265 23.98 22.93 -10.75
CA ARG A 265 25.43 23.06 -10.88
C ARG A 265 26.02 23.36 -9.51
N PHE A 266 26.94 22.53 -9.06
CA PHE A 266 27.62 22.69 -7.78
C PHE A 266 28.99 22.01 -7.79
N GLY A 267 29.81 22.31 -6.80
CA GLY A 267 31.12 21.67 -6.60
C GLY A 267 30.98 20.28 -5.98
N GLU A 268 32.01 19.46 -6.14
CA GLU A 268 32.07 18.15 -5.48
C GLU A 268 32.04 18.29 -3.95
N GLY A 269 31.31 17.41 -3.27
CA GLY A 269 31.15 17.43 -1.81
C GLY A 269 30.11 18.43 -1.31
N THR A 270 29.40 19.12 -2.19
CA THR A 270 28.30 20.03 -1.81
C THR A 270 27.21 19.24 -1.08
N THR A 271 26.76 19.78 0.06
CA THR A 271 25.60 19.25 0.80
C THR A 271 24.39 20.11 0.50
N LEU A 272 23.34 19.49 -0.01
CA LEU A 272 22.05 20.13 -0.28
C LEU A 272 21.10 19.90 0.88
N ARG A 273 20.36 20.93 1.28
CA ARG A 273 19.24 20.84 2.21
C ARG A 273 17.94 20.80 1.42
N LEU A 274 17.26 19.66 1.53
CA LEU A 274 16.00 19.41 0.85
C LEU A 274 14.87 19.44 1.88
N ARG A 275 13.92 20.36 1.72
CA ARG A 275 12.67 20.35 2.49
C ARG A 275 11.63 19.54 1.74
N ILE A 276 11.18 18.46 2.35
CA ILE A 276 10.21 17.52 1.82
C ILE A 276 8.86 17.78 2.50
N ARG A 277 7.83 18.04 1.69
CA ARG A 277 6.44 18.11 2.15
C ARG A 277 5.69 16.84 1.76
N PHE A 278 4.77 16.41 2.61
CA PHE A 278 4.01 15.18 2.43
C PHE A 278 2.54 15.48 2.15
N VAL A 279 1.88 14.57 1.44
CA VAL A 279 0.44 14.63 1.21
C VAL A 279 -0.29 14.35 2.53
N GLY A 280 -1.31 15.15 2.86
CA GLY A 280 -2.16 14.91 4.02
C GLY A 280 -2.97 13.63 3.88
N VAL A 281 -3.07 12.87 4.96
CA VAL A 281 -3.81 11.61 5.06
C VAL A 281 -5.17 11.88 5.69
N PRO A 282 -6.30 11.71 4.97
CA PRO A 282 -7.63 11.84 5.54
C PRO A 282 -7.89 10.75 6.59
N LEU A 283 -8.31 11.16 7.78
CA LEU A 283 -8.71 10.28 8.89
C LEU A 283 -10.25 10.12 8.98
N GLY A 284 -11.01 10.89 8.21
CA GLY A 284 -12.46 10.83 8.12
C GLY A 284 -13.00 11.99 7.27
N LYS A 285 -14.31 12.26 7.34
CA LYS A 285 -14.96 13.31 6.52
C LYS A 285 -14.46 14.73 6.78
N ALA A 286 -13.99 15.02 7.99
CA ALA A 286 -13.60 16.37 8.41
C ALA A 286 -12.19 16.45 9.00
N LEU A 287 -11.44 15.33 9.01
CA LEU A 287 -10.15 15.27 9.68
C LEU A 287 -9.07 14.73 8.76
N SER A 288 -7.90 15.36 8.78
CA SER A 288 -6.69 14.89 8.12
C SER A 288 -5.49 15.02 9.05
N TYR A 289 -4.52 14.12 8.85
CA TYR A 289 -3.19 14.21 9.43
C TYR A 289 -2.19 14.51 8.32
N THR A 290 -1.46 15.61 8.46
CA THR A 290 -0.33 15.90 7.56
C THR A 290 0.96 15.54 8.29
N PRO A 291 1.75 14.58 7.77
CA PRO A 291 3.06 14.29 8.34
C PRO A 291 3.93 15.56 8.40
N PRO A 292 4.74 15.74 9.46
CA PRO A 292 5.59 16.91 9.58
C PRO A 292 6.58 16.98 8.42
N GLU A 293 6.83 18.19 7.92
CA GLU A 293 7.85 18.42 6.89
C GLU A 293 9.22 17.95 7.39
N GLN A 294 10.02 17.38 6.49
CA GLN A 294 11.36 16.92 6.82
C GLN A 294 12.40 17.75 6.08
N THR A 295 13.45 18.18 6.78
CA THR A 295 14.63 18.78 6.16
C THR A 295 15.75 17.75 6.14
N ILE A 296 16.20 17.38 4.95
CA ILE A 296 17.16 16.31 4.73
C ILE A 296 18.45 16.93 4.17
N ALA A 297 19.57 16.65 4.82
CA ALA A 297 20.90 16.96 4.29
C ALA A 297 21.34 15.82 3.37
N TYR A 298 21.54 16.12 2.10
CA TYR A 298 21.96 15.17 1.07
C TYR A 298 23.31 15.58 0.51
N GLN A 299 24.32 14.72 0.68
CA GLN A 299 25.67 14.98 0.19
C GLN A 299 25.81 14.52 -1.27
N VAL A 300 26.25 15.43 -2.14
CA VAL A 300 26.54 15.11 -3.53
C VAL A 300 28.03 14.80 -3.68
N ALA A 301 28.36 13.52 -3.79
CA ALA A 301 29.72 13.00 -3.89
C ALA A 301 29.84 11.92 -4.96
N GLY A 302 30.99 11.87 -5.64
CA GLY A 302 31.23 10.90 -6.73
C GLY A 302 30.40 11.17 -7.98
N GLU A 303 30.45 10.26 -8.96
CA GLU A 303 29.75 10.38 -10.25
C GLU A 303 28.23 10.15 -10.14
N SER A 304 27.83 9.23 -9.27
CA SER A 304 26.44 8.94 -8.96
C SER A 304 26.34 8.53 -7.50
N GLY A 305 25.20 8.85 -6.88
CA GLY A 305 24.92 8.46 -5.51
C GLY A 305 23.43 8.43 -5.23
N SER A 306 23.05 7.71 -4.17
CA SER A 306 21.68 7.63 -3.71
C SER A 306 21.62 7.48 -2.19
N GLN A 307 20.53 7.97 -1.60
CA GLN A 307 20.24 7.85 -0.18
C GLN A 307 18.77 7.46 -0.02
N VAL A 308 18.52 6.34 0.65
CA VAL A 308 17.18 5.90 1.04
C VAL A 308 16.72 6.72 2.24
N GLN A 309 15.47 7.17 2.19
CA GLN A 309 14.79 7.88 3.25
C GLN A 309 13.50 7.15 3.61
N GLN A 310 13.16 7.15 4.89
CA GLN A 310 11.92 6.58 5.40
C GLN A 310 11.08 7.65 6.09
N VAL A 311 9.78 7.57 5.89
CA VAL A 311 8.81 8.47 6.53
C VAL A 311 7.65 7.66 7.11
N THR A 312 7.25 8.02 8.33
CA THR A 312 6.01 7.51 8.93
C THR A 312 4.87 8.47 8.57
N LEU A 313 3.89 7.97 7.81
CA LEU A 313 2.74 8.72 7.33
C LEU A 313 1.50 8.58 8.23
N SER A 314 1.52 7.64 9.17
CA SER A 314 0.47 7.54 10.19
C SER A 314 0.65 8.59 11.29
N PRO A 315 -0.43 9.11 11.89
CA PRO A 315 -0.33 9.93 13.08
C PRO A 315 0.33 9.13 14.22
N PRO A 316 1.18 9.75 15.06
CA PRO A 316 1.65 9.10 16.28
C PRO A 316 0.48 8.82 17.23
N ALA A 317 0.61 7.82 18.09
CA ALA A 317 -0.45 7.44 19.04
C ALA A 317 -0.90 8.60 19.97
N THR A 318 -0.03 9.58 20.19
CA THR A 318 -0.28 10.78 21.01
C THR A 318 -0.90 11.94 20.23
N TRP A 319 -1.17 11.78 18.94
CA TRP A 319 -1.66 12.85 18.10
C TRP A 319 -3.12 13.18 18.41
N ALA A 320 -3.38 14.44 18.73
CA ALA A 320 -4.72 15.01 18.86
C ALA A 320 -4.98 15.98 17.70
N PRO A 321 -6.21 16.02 17.17
CA PRO A 321 -6.55 16.93 16.09
C PRO A 321 -6.44 18.41 16.52
N PRO A 322 -6.13 19.34 15.59
CA PRO A 322 -6.09 20.77 15.90
C PRO A 322 -7.45 21.25 16.46
N GLY A 323 -7.45 21.77 17.69
CA GLY A 323 -8.66 22.18 18.43
C GLY A 323 -8.99 21.34 19.67
N GLU A 324 -8.39 20.14 19.81
CA GLU A 324 -8.54 19.29 21.00
C GLU A 324 -7.29 19.21 21.88
N GLN A 325 -6.23 19.93 21.53
CA GLN A 325 -5.10 20.19 22.43
C GLN A 325 -5.61 21.10 23.57
N LYS A 326 -6.24 20.49 24.59
CA LYS A 326 -6.57 21.18 25.83
C LYS A 326 -5.30 21.85 26.32
N GLY A 327 -5.38 23.17 26.46
CA GLY A 327 -4.37 23.96 27.11
C GLY A 327 -3.97 23.26 28.40
N THR A 328 -2.67 23.07 28.57
CA THR A 328 -2.07 23.00 29.89
C THR A 328 -2.44 24.31 30.59
N THR A 329 -3.62 24.36 31.21
CA THR A 329 -3.89 25.38 32.22
C THR A 329 -2.91 25.08 33.32
N GLY A 330 -1.92 25.96 33.42
CA GLY A 330 -0.98 26.01 34.51
C GLY A 330 -1.73 25.94 35.83
N ARG A 331 -1.04 25.36 36.79
CA ARG A 331 -1.22 25.67 38.20
C ARG A 331 -1.31 27.20 38.30
N ASP A 332 -2.39 27.69 38.86
CA ASP A 332 -2.31 28.86 39.72
C ASP A 332 -2.80 28.40 41.09
N GLU A 333 -1.81 28.32 41.98
CA GLU A 333 -1.97 28.41 43.42
C GLU A 333 -2.56 29.80 43.73
N GLU A 334 -3.72 29.86 44.37
CA GLU A 334 -4.04 30.70 45.53
C GLU A 334 -5.43 30.36 46.10
#